data_AF-A0A939AFQ5-F1
#
_entry.id   AF-A0A939AFQ5-F1
#
_cell.length_a   1.000
_cell.length_b   1.000
_cell.length_c   1.000
_cell.angle_alpha   90.00
_cell.angle_beta   90.00
_cell.angle_gamma   90.00
#
_symmetry.space_group_name_H-M   'P 1'
#
loop_
_entity.id
_entity.type
_entity.pdbx_description
1 polymer ?
#
loop_
_entity_poly.entity_id
_entity_poly.type
_entity_poly.pdbx_seq_one_letter_code
_entity_poly.pdbx_strand_id
1 'polypeptide(L)' 'MRRIAVVKRGDLGDLLLTLPALRALRDALPEATIDLLGSRAAREVLRDLNLVDRVLPLP' A
#
# COMPACT_ATOMS: atom_id res chain seq x y z
N MET A 1 -19.02 4.24 1.81
CA MET A 1 -17.77 3.46 1.96
C MET A 1 -16.93 3.67 0.70
N ARG A 2 -15.65 4.06 0.84
CA ARG A 2 -14.73 4.21 -0.31
C ARG A 2 -13.66 3.13 -0.21
N ARG A 3 -13.36 2.49 -1.34
CA ARG A 3 -12.31 1.47 -1.46
C ARG A 3 -11.36 1.87 -2.57
N ILE A 4 -10.07 1.84 -2.29
CA ILE A 4 -9.00 2.34 -3.15
C ILE A 4 -8.04 1.19 -3.40
N ALA A 5 -7.77 0.93 -4.67
CA ALA A 5 -6.75 -0.02 -5.08
C ALA A 5 -5.51 0.76 -5.53
N VAL A 6 -4.39 0.56 -4.84
CA VAL A 6 -3.09 1.09 -5.25
C VAL A 6 -2.36 -0.02 -5.98
N VAL A 7 -2.03 0.19 -7.25
CA VAL A 7 -1.26 -0.78 -8.04
C VAL A 7 0.19 -0.33 -8.05
N LYS A 8 1.07 -1.09 -7.40
CA LYS A 8 2.52 -0.84 -7.45
C LYS A 8 3.26 -2.13 -7.78
N ARG A 9 3.61 -2.26 -9.06
CA ARG A 9 4.65 -3.19 -9.52
C ARG A 9 6.02 -2.55 -9.28
N GLY A 10 6.97 -3.33 -8.79
CA GLY A 10 8.33 -2.87 -8.54
C GLY A 10 9.01 -3.68 -7.45
N ASP A 11 10.31 -3.48 -7.37
CA ASP A 11 11.15 -4.07 -6.34
C ASP A 11 11.06 -3.28 -5.03
N LEU A 12 11.74 -3.76 -4.00
CA LEU A 12 11.74 -3.14 -2.68
C LEU A 12 12.11 -1.65 -2.72
N GLY A 13 13.09 -1.25 -3.55
CA GLY A 13 13.50 0.15 -3.67
C GLY A 13 12.36 1.06 -4.10
N ASP A 14 11.60 0.66 -5.12
CA ASP A 14 10.47 1.45 -5.58
C ASP A 14 9.34 1.53 -4.56
N LEU A 15 9.14 0.46 -3.78
CA LEU A 15 8.16 0.45 -2.71
C LEU A 15 8.50 1.53 -1.66
N LEU A 16 9.77 1.60 -1.24
CA LEU A 16 10.20 2.58 -0.24
C LEU A 16 9.91 4.01 -0.71
N LEU A 17 10.13 4.29 -2.00
CA LEU A 17 9.81 5.59 -2.61
C LEU A 17 8.30 5.89 -2.64
N THR A 18 7.44 4.86 -2.60
CA THR A 18 5.98 5.03 -2.53
C THR A 18 5.41 5.17 -1.13
N LEU A 19 6.17 4.89 -0.07
CA LEU A 19 5.65 4.97 1.31
C LEU A 19 5.12 6.37 1.69
N PRO A 20 5.76 7.50 1.32
CA PRO A 20 5.21 8.82 1.62
C PRO A 20 3.86 9.08 0.95
N ALA A 21 3.67 8.57 -0.28
CA ALA A 21 2.40 8.68 -0.99
C ALA A 21 1.30 7.84 -0.33
N LEU A 22 1.62 6.63 0.14
CA LEU A 22 0.69 5.80 0.91
C LEU A 22 0.29 6.46 2.23
N ARG A 23 1.25 7.11 2.92
CA ARG A 23 0.97 7.89 4.13
C ARG A 23 0.01 9.04 3.86
N ALA A 24 0.31 9.87 2.86
CA ALA A 24 -0.55 10.98 2.49
C ALA A 24 -1.97 10.51 2.12
N LEU A 25 -2.08 9.38 1.40
CA LEU A 25 -3.37 8.79 1.06
C LEU A 25 -4.12 8.31 2.31
N ARG A 26 -3.43 7.65 3.24
CA ARG A 26 -4.04 7.18 4.48
C ARG A 26 -4.55 8.35 5.32
N ASP A 27 -3.74 9.38 5.48
CA ASP A 27 -4.06 10.56 6.30
C ASP A 27 -5.21 11.38 5.69
N ALA A 28 -5.27 11.47 4.36
CA ALA A 28 -6.34 12.20 3.67
C ALA A 28 -7.69 11.50 3.71
N LEU A 29 -7.70 10.16 3.81
CA LEU A 29 -8.91 9.35 3.72
C LEU A 29 -8.94 8.28 4.82
N PRO A 30 -8.91 8.63 6.12
CA PRO A 30 -8.67 7.67 7.22
C PRO A 30 -9.64 6.49 7.24
N GLU A 31 -10.90 6.72 6.86
CA GLU A 31 -11.98 5.71 6.86
C GLU A 31 -12.03 4.86 5.57
N ALA A 32 -11.18 5.14 4.58
CA ALA A 32 -11.19 4.38 3.32
C ALA A 32 -10.46 3.04 3.48
N THR A 33 -10.97 2.00 2.83
CA THR A 33 -10.21 0.74 2.69
C THR A 33 -9.21 0.88 1.55
N ILE A 34 -7.92 0.72 1.83
CA ILE A 34 -6.82 0.82 0.87
C ILE A 34 -6.19 -0.57 0.68
N ASP A 35 -6.31 -1.12 -0.53
CA ASP A 35 -5.66 -2.37 -0.92
C ASP A 35 -4.43 -2.04 -1.81
N LEU A 36 -3.25 -2.55 -1.44
CA LEU A 36 -2.07 -2.49 -2.30
C LEU A 36 -1.93 -3.78 -3.10
N LEU A 37 -1.91 -3.68 -4.42
CA LEU A 37 -1.57 -4.78 -5.31
C LEU A 37 -0.07 -4.69 -5.63
N GLY A 38 0.71 -5.66 -5.16
CA GLY A 38 2.17 -5.59 -5.21
C GLY A 38 2.89 -6.90 -4.87
N SER A 39 4.20 -6.81 -4.65
CA SER A 39 5.08 -7.97 -4.42
C SER A 39 5.00 -8.49 -2.98
N ARG A 40 5.53 -9.70 -2.75
CA ARG A 40 5.67 -10.25 -1.39
C ARG A 40 6.54 -9.38 -0.49
N ALA A 41 7.57 -8.72 -1.04
CA ALA A 41 8.40 -7.78 -0.29
C ALA A 41 7.57 -6.60 0.26
N ALA A 42 6.58 -6.13 -0.51
CA ALA A 42 5.68 -5.09 -0.04
C ALA A 42 4.85 -5.52 1.16
N ARG A 43 4.41 -6.77 1.19
CA ARG A 43 3.69 -7.32 2.34
C ARG A 43 4.53 -7.36 3.61
N GLU A 44 5.83 -7.66 3.50
CA GLU A 44 6.72 -7.69 4.67
C GLU A 44 6.98 -6.28 5.21
N VAL A 45 7.28 -5.31 4.33
CA VAL A 45 7.57 -3.93 4.74
C VAL A 45 6.34 -3.24 5.35
N LEU A 46 5.16 -3.50 4.81
CA LEU A 46 3.93 -2.82 5.21
C LEU A 46 3.21 -3.48 6.38
N ARG A 47 3.65 -4.65 6.85
CA ARG A 47 2.95 -5.43 7.89
C ARG A 47 2.64 -4.61 9.14
N ASP A 48 3.61 -3.81 9.59
CA ASP A 48 3.51 -3.01 10.81
C ASP A 48 3.22 -1.53 10.54
N LEU A 49 3.05 -1.17 9.26
CA LEU A 49 2.74 0.18 8.83
C LEU A 49 1.23 0.26 8.57
N ASN A 50 0.51 1.00 9.40
CA ASN A 50 -0.92 1.28 9.21
C ASN A 50 -1.14 2.27 8.04
N LEU A 51 -0.77 1.84 6.84
CA LEU A 51 -0.80 2.60 5.59
C LEU A 51 -1.80 2.01 4.59
N VAL A 52 -1.97 0.69 4.62
CA VAL A 52 -2.88 -0.06 3.77
C VAL A 52 -3.52 -1.17 4.59
N ASP A 53 -4.74 -1.56 4.23
CA ASP A 53 -5.47 -2.60 4.95
C ASP A 53 -5.08 -4.00 4.49
N ARG A 54 -4.73 -4.17 3.20
CA ARG A 54 -4.27 -5.44 2.64
C ARG A 54 -3.21 -5.24 1.57
N VAL A 55 -2.33 -6.23 1.47
CA VAL A 55 -1.41 -6.40 0.33
C VAL A 55 -1.79 -7.65 -0.43
N LEU A 56 -2.17 -7.48 -1.69
CA LEU A 56 -2.60 -8.55 -2.60
C LEU A 56 -1.50 -8.81 -3.64
N PRO A 57 -1.18 -10.08 -3.94
CA PRO A 57 -0.24 -10.39 -5.01
C PRO A 57 -0.82 -9.99 -6.37
N LEU A 58 0.04 -9.48 -7.25
CA LEU A 58 -0.27 -9.34 -8.67
C LEU A 58 0.13 -10.63 -9.42
N PRO A 59 -0.69 -11.12 -10.37
CA PRO A 59 -0.30 -12.21 -11.26
C PRO A 59 0.86 -11.85 -12.17
#